data_AF-A0AAE3DCI5-F1
#
_entry.id   AF-A0AAE3DCI5-F1
#
_cell.length_a   1.000
_cell.length_b   1.000
_cell.length_c   1.000
_cell.angle_alpha   90.00
_cell.angle_beta   90.00
_cell.angle_gamma   90.00
#
_symmetry.space_group_name_H-M   'P 1'
#
loop_
_entity.id
_entity.type
_entity.pdbx_description
1 polymer ?
#
loop_
_entity_poly.entity_id
_entity_poly.type
_entity_poly.pdbx_seq_one_letter_code
_entity_poly.pdbx_strand_id
1 'polypeptide(L)'
;MNNQMDWDFFFRQLTVGMNIDETCFYFSDDPNEEEHYLGYLPQYDKPYWVGYCDIVGGCDFKTAEEMVNAPIFDEKSLKDRWRCVVICSIEGLSYEDWLEDFEHEPVNPQSDEIIE
;
A
#
# COMPACT_ATOMS: atom_id res chain seq x y z
N MET A 1 -15.40 10.97 -6.44
CA MET A 1 -15.34 9.54 -6.05
C MET A 1 -14.39 9.47 -4.89
N ASN A 2 -14.71 8.72 -3.83
CA ASN A 2 -13.78 8.54 -2.71
C ASN A 2 -12.92 7.34 -3.06
N ASN A 3 -11.74 7.55 -3.63
CA ASN A 3 -10.78 6.48 -3.99
C ASN A 3 -10.02 6.03 -2.72
N GLN A 4 -10.78 5.82 -1.66
CA GLN A 4 -10.29 5.47 -0.34
C GLN A 4 -10.44 3.96 -0.19
N MET A 5 -9.34 3.25 -0.45
CA MET A 5 -9.26 1.81 -0.30
C MET A 5 -9.38 1.41 1.18
N ASP A 6 -10.09 0.32 1.45
CA ASP A 6 -10.15 -0.27 2.79
C ASP A 6 -8.75 -0.73 3.25
N TRP A 7 -8.42 -0.48 4.52
CA TRP A 7 -7.12 -0.82 5.08
C TRP A 7 -6.85 -2.32 5.06
N ASP A 8 -7.82 -3.13 5.49
CA ASP A 8 -7.63 -4.57 5.59
C ASP A 8 -7.51 -5.19 4.20
N PHE A 9 -8.28 -4.69 3.23
CA PHE A 9 -8.13 -5.08 1.84
C PHE A 9 -6.73 -4.74 1.30
N PHE A 10 -6.28 -3.49 1.42
CA PHE A 10 -4.94 -3.06 1.00
C PHE A 10 -3.84 -3.92 1.65
N PHE A 11 -3.88 -4.05 2.97
CA PHE A 11 -2.82 -4.70 3.71
C PHE A 11 -2.73 -6.19 3.38
N ARG A 12 -3.85 -6.85 3.06
CA ARG A 12 -3.83 -8.21 2.52
C ARG A 12 -3.11 -8.29 1.18
N GLN A 13 -3.47 -7.44 0.21
CA GLN A 13 -2.81 -7.43 -1.12
C GLN A 13 -1.31 -7.20 -0.97
N LEU A 14 -0.94 -6.23 -0.16
CA LEU A 14 0.45 -5.90 0.13
C LEU A 14 1.18 -7.07 0.79
N THR A 15 0.57 -7.73 1.77
CA THR A 15 1.22 -8.85 2.50
C THR A 15 1.57 -10.00 1.57
N VAL A 16 0.72 -10.33 0.59
CA VAL A 16 1.01 -11.38 -0.40
C VAL A 16 1.80 -10.88 -1.60
N GLY A 17 1.93 -9.56 -1.77
CA GLY A 17 2.63 -8.94 -2.89
C GLY A 17 1.90 -9.09 -4.23
N MET A 18 0.57 -9.14 -4.21
CA MET A 18 -0.27 -9.43 -5.38
C MET A 18 -0.67 -8.12 -6.08
N ASN A 19 -0.14 -7.89 -7.29
CA ASN A 19 -0.51 -6.79 -8.18
C ASN A 19 -0.54 -5.43 -7.48
N ILE A 20 0.47 -5.12 -6.66
CA ILE A 20 0.48 -3.94 -5.77
C ILE A 20 1.69 -3.04 -6.00
N ASP A 21 2.50 -3.34 -7.02
CA ASP A 21 3.68 -2.54 -7.32
C ASP A 21 3.28 -1.20 -7.95
N GLU A 22 4.19 -0.23 -7.85
CA GLU A 22 3.99 1.14 -8.34
C GLU A 22 2.65 1.77 -7.88
N THR A 23 2.23 1.45 -6.65
CA THR A 23 1.05 2.08 -6.02
C THR A 23 1.36 3.56 -5.79
N CYS A 24 0.66 4.43 -6.51
CA CYS A 24 0.72 5.88 -6.39
C CYS A 24 -0.45 6.38 -5.53
N PHE A 25 -0.15 7.23 -4.56
CA PHE A 25 -1.15 7.82 -3.67
C PHE A 25 -0.71 9.21 -3.19
N TYR A 26 -1.64 9.98 -2.65
CA TYR A 26 -1.34 11.20 -1.89
C TYR A 26 -2.10 11.20 -0.57
N PHE A 27 -1.78 12.15 0.30
CA PHE A 27 -2.55 12.39 1.51
C PHE A 27 -3.54 13.54 1.32
N SER A 28 -4.83 13.30 1.54
CA SER A 28 -5.90 14.30 1.37
C SER A 28 -5.80 15.50 2.32
N ASP A 29 -5.01 15.39 3.39
CA ASP A 29 -4.72 16.48 4.34
C ASP A 29 -3.41 17.22 4.04
N ASP A 30 -2.68 16.83 2.98
CA ASP A 30 -1.57 17.60 2.43
C ASP A 30 -2.09 18.62 1.39
N PRO A 31 -1.89 19.94 1.60
CA PRO A 31 -2.34 20.96 0.65
C PRO A 31 -1.66 20.91 -0.72
N ASN A 32 -0.51 20.23 -0.85
CA ASN A 32 0.18 20.10 -2.13
C ASN A 32 -0.23 18.84 -2.90
N GLU A 33 -0.99 17.93 -2.26
CA GLU A 33 -1.31 16.61 -2.80
C GLU A 33 -0.06 15.90 -3.33
N GLU A 34 1.03 15.95 -2.56
CA GLU A 34 2.31 15.36 -2.97
C GLU A 34 2.13 13.86 -3.17
N GLU A 35 2.54 13.37 -4.34
CA GLU A 35 2.42 11.96 -4.68
C GLU A 35 3.47 11.16 -3.90
N HIS A 36 3.14 9.90 -3.64
CA HIS A 36 4.00 8.96 -2.98
C HIS A 36 3.84 7.61 -3.67
N TYR A 37 4.95 6.88 -3.73
CA TYR A 37 5.01 5.59 -4.39
C TYR A 37 5.42 4.51 -3.40
N LEU A 38 4.77 3.36 -3.48
CA LEU A 38 5.17 2.15 -2.80
C LEU A 38 4.95 0.93 -3.68
N GLY A 39 5.55 -0.18 -3.29
CA GLY A 39 5.32 -1.42 -4.01
C GLY A 39 6.04 -2.63 -3.44
N TYR A 40 6.06 -3.68 -4.27
CA TYR A 40 6.61 -4.98 -3.92
C TYR A 40 7.31 -5.62 -5.12
N LEU A 41 8.60 -5.92 -4.95
CA LEU A 41 9.47 -6.50 -5.97
C LEU A 41 10.19 -7.74 -5.40
N PRO A 42 9.65 -8.97 -5.59
CA PRO A 42 10.12 -10.19 -4.93
C PRO A 42 11.55 -10.62 -5.29
N GLN A 43 12.13 -10.04 -6.34
CA GLN A 43 13.48 -10.32 -6.79
C GLN A 43 14.59 -9.72 -5.91
N TYR A 44 14.23 -8.88 -4.93
CA TYR A 44 15.19 -8.21 -4.03
C TYR A 44 15.16 -8.79 -2.60
N ASP A 45 16.27 -8.67 -1.88
CA ASP A 45 16.42 -9.12 -0.48
C ASP A 45 15.43 -8.43 0.49
N LYS A 46 15.04 -7.20 0.14
CA LYS A 46 14.03 -6.41 0.81
C LYS A 46 13.01 -5.98 -0.24
N PRO A 47 11.95 -6.78 -0.42
CA PRO A 47 11.10 -6.64 -1.59
C PRO A 47 10.09 -5.50 -1.46
N TYR A 48 9.82 -5.01 -0.24
CA TYR A 48 8.89 -3.92 0.00
C TYR A 48 9.61 -2.59 -0.05
N TRP A 49 9.05 -1.62 -0.76
CA TRP A 49 9.70 -0.33 -0.95
C TRP A 49 8.72 0.82 -0.85
N VAL A 50 9.23 1.97 -0.38
CA VAL A 50 8.54 3.26 -0.44
C VAL A 50 9.51 4.27 -1.03
N GLY A 51 9.06 4.94 -2.09
CA GLY A 51 9.70 6.10 -2.66
C GLY A 51 9.89 6.00 -4.18
N TYR A 52 9.50 7.08 -4.83
CA TYR A 52 10.11 7.70 -6.01
C TYR A 52 9.75 9.20 -5.93
N CYS A 53 10.66 10.08 -6.33
CA CYS A 53 10.56 11.56 -6.30
C CYS A 53 10.57 12.31 -4.94
N ASP A 54 9.95 11.81 -3.87
CA ASP A 54 9.65 12.69 -2.71
C ASP A 54 10.35 12.34 -1.38
N ILE A 55 10.82 11.09 -1.23
CA ILE A 55 11.65 10.69 -0.08
C ILE A 55 13.12 10.71 -0.50
N VAL A 56 13.90 11.66 0.03
CA VAL A 56 15.37 11.66 -0.10
C VAL A 56 15.90 10.39 0.57
N GLY A 57 16.28 9.39 -0.23
CA GLY A 57 16.73 8.09 0.26
C GLY A 57 15.54 7.18 0.60
N GLY A 58 14.73 6.83 -0.42
CA GLY A 58 13.65 5.85 -0.33
C GLY A 58 14.03 4.60 0.49
N CYS A 59 13.04 4.01 1.13
CA CYS A 59 13.23 2.96 2.13
C CYS A 59 12.82 1.59 1.59
N ASP A 60 13.62 0.58 1.91
CA ASP A 60 13.41 -0.82 1.57
C ASP A 60 13.27 -1.68 2.85
N PHE A 61 12.25 -2.55 2.87
CA PHE A 61 11.82 -3.32 4.02
C PHE A 61 11.73 -4.82 3.70
N LYS A 62 11.88 -5.67 4.72
CA LYS A 62 11.78 -7.12 4.55
C LYS A 62 10.35 -7.62 4.59
N THR A 63 9.47 -6.92 5.31
CA THR A 63 8.07 -7.32 5.47
C THR A 63 7.12 -6.14 5.21
N ALA A 64 5.89 -6.45 4.80
CA ALA A 64 4.82 -5.46 4.68
C ALA A 64 4.57 -4.74 6.02
N GLU A 65 4.62 -5.47 7.14
CA GLU A 65 4.43 -4.91 8.48
C GLU A 65 5.50 -3.87 8.84
N GLU A 66 6.77 -4.14 8.54
CA GLU A 66 7.85 -3.17 8.75
C GLU A 66 7.59 -1.89 7.95
N MET A 67 7.23 -2.03 6.67
CA MET A 67 6.99 -0.89 5.78
C MET A 67 5.84 -0.01 6.28
N VAL A 68 4.68 -0.60 6.59
CA VAL A 68 3.49 0.19 6.91
C VAL A 68 3.54 0.87 8.28
N ASN A 69 4.39 0.38 9.20
CA ASN A 69 4.61 0.96 10.52
C ASN A 69 5.83 1.89 10.59
N ALA A 70 6.64 1.98 9.52
CA ALA A 70 7.81 2.85 9.51
C ALA A 70 7.39 4.33 9.56
N PRO A 71 7.97 5.16 10.45
CA PRO A 71 7.57 6.56 10.64
C PRO A 71 8.21 7.50 9.60
N ILE A 72 7.98 7.22 8.32
CA ILE A 72 8.66 7.88 7.19
C ILE A 72 7.88 9.03 6.56
N PHE A 73 6.64 9.28 7.00
CA PHE A 73 5.79 10.38 6.55
C PHE A 73 5.61 11.40 7.67
N ASP A 74 6.53 12.35 7.81
CA ASP A 74 6.55 13.35 8.89
C ASP A 74 6.43 12.73 10.29
N GLU A 75 7.33 11.77 10.59
CA GLU A 75 7.37 11.01 11.84
C GLU A 75 6.15 10.11 12.09
N LYS A 76 5.25 9.98 11.11
CA LYS A 76 4.09 9.08 11.15
C LYS A 76 4.24 7.95 10.15
N SER A 77 3.58 6.84 10.46
CA SER A 77 3.54 5.69 9.57
C SER A 77 2.42 5.78 8.54
N LEU A 78 2.51 4.96 7.48
CA LEU A 78 1.42 4.82 6.51
C LEU A 78 0.12 4.40 7.20
N LYS A 79 0.24 3.47 8.16
CA LYS A 79 -0.89 2.96 8.94
C LYS A 79 -1.57 4.06 9.77
N ASP A 80 -0.80 4.94 10.42
CA ASP A 80 -1.35 6.05 11.20
C ASP A 80 -2.10 7.06 10.31
N ARG A 81 -1.65 7.19 9.06
CA ARG A 81 -2.19 8.16 8.09
C ARG A 81 -3.18 7.56 7.10
N TRP A 82 -3.50 6.27 7.19
CA TRP A 82 -4.32 5.58 6.17
C TRP A 82 -5.66 6.26 5.89
N ARG A 83 -6.31 6.82 6.93
CA ARG A 83 -7.56 7.57 6.79
C ARG A 83 -7.47 8.80 5.88
N CYS A 84 -6.27 9.25 5.54
CA CYS A 84 -6.00 10.37 4.64
C CYS A 84 -5.44 9.88 3.29
N VAL A 85 -5.19 8.59 3.09
CA VAL A 85 -4.64 8.07 1.84
C VAL A 85 -5.70 8.05 0.76
N VAL A 86 -5.34 8.56 -0.42
CA VAL A 86 -6.14 8.48 -1.65
C VAL A 86 -5.29 7.80 -2.72
N ILE A 87 -5.77 6.67 -3.24
CA ILE A 87 -5.06 5.91 -4.27
C ILE A 87 -5.32 6.55 -5.65
N CYS A 88 -4.24 6.86 -6.37
CA CYS A 88 -4.28 7.38 -7.73
C CYS A 88 -4.25 6.24 -8.75
N SER A 89 -3.26 5.36 -8.62
CA SER A 89 -2.99 4.27 -9.55
C SER A 89 -2.24 3.13 -8.89
N ILE A 90 -2.37 1.92 -9.44
CA ILE A 90 -1.63 0.72 -9.04
C ILE A 90 -1.25 -0.03 -10.32
N GLU A 91 0.00 -0.50 -10.45
CA GLU A 91 0.49 -1.20 -11.66
C GLU A 91 0.29 -0.37 -12.96
N GLY A 92 0.33 0.95 -12.85
CA GLY A 92 0.09 1.89 -13.96
C GLY A 92 -1.37 2.01 -14.43
N LEU A 93 -2.33 1.38 -13.75
CA LEU A 93 -3.77 1.52 -14.00
C LEU A 93 -4.43 2.46 -13.00
N SER A 94 -5.56 3.06 -13.40
CA SER A 94 -6.41 3.78 -12.44
C SER A 94 -6.89 2.85 -11.32
N TYR A 95 -7.23 3.41 -10.16
CA TYR A 95 -7.78 2.63 -9.05
C TYR A 95 -8.98 1.77 -9.47
N GLU A 96 -9.88 2.32 -10.27
CA GLU A 96 -11.07 1.63 -10.76
C GLU A 96 -10.73 0.49 -11.72
N ASP A 97 -9.86 0.74 -12.71
CA ASP A 97 -9.46 -0.29 -13.67
C ASP A 97 -8.67 -1.41 -12.96
N TRP A 98 -7.81 -1.07 -12.00
CA TRP A 98 -7.08 -2.06 -11.22
C TRP A 98 -8.01 -2.97 -10.40
N LEU A 99 -9.08 -2.41 -9.83
CA LEU A 99 -10.08 -3.22 -9.12
C LEU A 99 -10.81 -4.21 -10.04
N GLU A 100 -11.05 -3.85 -11.30
CA GLU A 100 -11.80 -4.67 -12.26
C GLU A 100 -10.91 -5.70 -12.98
N ASP A 101 -9.69 -5.31 -13.37
CA ASP A 101 -8.86 -6.07 -14.30
C ASP A 101 -7.86 -7.02 -13.63
N PHE A 102 -7.51 -6.79 -12.36
CA PHE A 102 -6.54 -7.62 -11.65
C PHE A 102 -7.19 -8.61 -10.70
N GLU A 103 -6.52 -9.76 -10.51
CA GLU A 103 -6.85 -10.69 -9.43
C GLU A 103 -6.42 -10.11 -8.08
N HIS A 104 -7.28 -10.28 -7.07
CA HIS A 104 -7.06 -9.81 -5.71
C HIS A 104 -7.05 -10.98 -4.74
N GLU A 105 -6.22 -10.89 -3.71
CA GLU A 105 -6.18 -11.84 -2.61
C GLU A 105 -7.56 -11.90 -1.93
N PRO A 106 -8.23 -13.07 -1.95
CA PRO A 106 -9.55 -13.22 -1.39
C PRO A 106 -9.52 -13.03 0.13
N VAL A 107 -10.65 -12.60 0.69
CA VAL A 107 -10.88 -12.79 2.13
C VAL A 107 -11.00 -14.29 2.36
N ASN A 108 -10.04 -14.91 3.04
CA ASN A 108 -10.18 -16.31 3.42
C ASN A 108 -10.94 -16.41 4.76
N PRO A 109 -12.21 -16.87 4.78
CA PRO A 109 -13.00 -16.96 6.02
C PRO A 109 -12.55 -18.07 6.98
N GLN A 110 -11.44 -18.77 6.72
CA GLN A 110 -11.06 -20.01 7.43
C GLN A 110 -10.02 -19.89 8.55
N SER A 111 -9.84 -18.72 9.16
CA SER A 111 -9.04 -18.59 10.40
C SER A 111 -9.85 -18.50 11.70
N ASP A 112 -11.19 -18.45 11.61
CA ASP A 112 -12.08 -18.33 12.79
C ASP A 112 -12.76 -19.65 13.20
N GLU A 113 -12.28 -20.81 12.72
CA GLU A 113 -12.65 -22.08 13.35
C GLU A 113 -11.92 -22.20 14.70
N ILE A 114 -12.57 -21.65 15.73
CA ILE A 114 -12.34 -21.99 17.13
C ILE A 114 -12.43 -23.51 17.25
N ILE A 115 -11.30 -24.15 17.57
CA ILE A 115 -11.28 -25.53 18.04
C ILE A 115 -12.00 -25.54 19.39
N GLU A 116 -13.23 -26.06 19.42
CA GLU A 116 -13.89 -26.50 20.67
C GLU A 116 -13.23 -27.76 21.23
#